data_AF-D2VGE9-F1
#
_entry.id   AF-D2VGE9-F1
#
_cell.length_a   1.000
_cell.length_b   1.000
_cell.length_c   1.000
_cell.angle_alpha   90.00
_cell.angle_beta   90.00
_cell.angle_gamma   90.00
#
_symmetry.space_group_name_H-M   'P 1'
#
loop_
_entity.id
_entity.type
_entity.pdbx_description
1 polymer ?
#
loop_
_entity_poly.entity_id
_entity_poly.type
_entity_poly.pdbx_seq_one_letter_code
_entity_poly.pdbx_strand_id
1 'polypeptide(L)'
;MSNSHLLRIFTLITTNDLALGYLAIPFRSDYEIVQKAVSVNDRALKFASADLQNSKQIVLDGVKNCGLAVRFASSELKKDLEIVKISLKTSNGKSFEFWDEYLRNDDEFIRKSELVTVATNQCGNSIRYASIFHRSDIELMTPIIKKNPFLIEHANRISEDMVKVAVSINGLVLRRLADRFINKTVHIAISQNKHAIGHVKD
;
A
#
# COMPACT_ATOMS: atom_id res chain seq x y z
N MET A 1 32.85 15.60 19.64
CA MET A 1 33.30 14.65 18.60
C MET A 1 34.25 15.38 17.66
N SER A 2 35.39 14.80 17.27
CA SER A 2 36.22 15.42 16.22
C SER A 2 35.55 15.25 14.85
N ASN A 3 35.84 16.16 13.90
CA ASN A 3 35.30 16.11 12.54
C ASN A 3 35.59 14.77 11.83
N SER A 4 36.68 14.07 12.18
CA SER A 4 37.01 12.76 11.58
C SER A 4 36.06 11.63 12.03
N HIS A 5 35.56 11.68 13.28
CA HIS A 5 34.62 10.68 13.78
C HIS A 5 33.23 10.84 13.15
N LEU A 6 32.77 12.09 12.97
CA LEU A 6 31.49 12.36 12.30
C LEU A 6 31.53 11.93 10.82
N LEU A 7 32.63 12.23 10.11
CA LEU A 7 32.81 11.79 8.73
C LEU A 7 32.79 10.26 8.59
N ARG A 8 33.40 9.55 9.54
CA ARG A 8 33.35 8.08 9.61
C ARG A 8 31.93 7.55 9.82
N ILE A 9 31.16 8.18 10.72
CA ILE A 9 29.76 7.80 10.94
C ILE A 9 28.95 7.99 9.66
N PHE A 10 29.07 9.15 9.00
CA PHE A 10 28.36 9.41 7.75
C PHE A 10 28.76 8.45 6.64
N THR A 11 30.04 8.09 6.54
CA THR A 11 30.50 7.07 5.57
C THR A 11 29.90 5.70 5.89
N LEU A 12 29.80 5.33 7.17
CA LEU A 12 29.25 4.05 7.60
C LEU A 12 27.75 3.95 7.26
N ILE A 13 26.96 4.97 7.58
CA ILE A 13 25.50 4.95 7.35
C ILE A 13 25.12 5.09 5.88
N THR A 14 26.01 5.59 5.01
CA THR A 14 25.76 5.67 3.56
C THR A 14 26.17 4.40 2.81
N THR A 15 27.05 3.58 3.39
CA THR A 15 27.56 2.35 2.74
C THR A 15 26.93 1.08 3.29
N ASN A 16 26.25 1.13 4.45
CA ASN A 16 25.64 -0.02 5.09
C ASN A 16 24.25 0.34 5.65
N ASP A 17 23.25 -0.43 5.22
CA ASP A 17 21.84 -0.21 5.52
C ASP A 17 21.44 -0.57 6.97
N LEU A 18 22.30 -1.28 7.70
CA LEU A 18 22.11 -1.62 9.11
C LEU A 18 23.01 -0.82 10.05
N ALA A 19 23.93 -0.02 9.51
CA ALA A 19 24.92 0.73 10.28
C ALA A 19 24.32 1.55 11.42
N LEU A 20 23.23 2.28 11.14
CA LEU A 20 22.55 3.10 12.17
C LEU A 20 22.12 2.26 13.38
N GLY A 21 21.70 1.01 13.16
CA GLY A 21 21.28 0.09 14.22
C GLY A 21 22.42 -0.37 15.14
N TYR A 22 23.65 -0.36 14.64
CA TYR A 22 24.85 -0.72 15.42
C TYR A 22 25.45 0.48 16.18
N LEU A 23 25.01 1.70 15.89
CA LEU A 23 25.49 2.87 16.60
C LEU A 23 24.91 2.95 18.03
N ALA A 24 25.70 3.52 18.93
CA ALA A 24 25.27 3.83 20.28
C ALA A 24 24.00 4.70 20.28
N ILE A 25 23.17 4.56 21.33
CA ILE A 25 21.87 5.24 21.45
C ILE A 25 21.93 6.75 21.14
N PRO A 26 22.93 7.53 21.61
CA PRO A 26 22.99 8.96 21.32
C PRO A 26 23.00 9.29 19.82
N PHE A 27 23.62 8.45 18.98
CA PHE A 27 23.66 8.64 17.52
C PHE A 27 22.36 8.28 16.83
N ARG A 28 21.59 7.36 17.42
CA ARG A 28 20.24 7.00 16.95
C ARG A 28 19.19 8.05 17.35
N SER A 29 19.54 8.95 18.27
CA SER A 29 18.76 10.13 18.65
C SER A 29 19.29 11.42 18.05
N ASP A 30 20.41 11.38 17.33
CA ASP A 30 20.98 12.54 16.68
C ASP A 30 20.25 12.82 15.37
N TYR A 31 19.67 14.02 15.28
CA TYR A 31 18.85 14.41 14.14
C TYR A 31 19.62 14.37 12.82
N GLU A 32 20.85 14.88 12.77
CA GLU A 32 21.63 15.00 11.54
C GLU A 32 22.05 13.62 11.03
N ILE A 33 22.49 12.75 11.94
CA ILE A 33 22.87 11.36 11.63
C ILE A 33 21.66 10.57 11.13
N VAL A 34 20.53 10.65 11.82
CA VAL A 34 19.31 9.93 11.42
C VAL A 34 18.74 10.47 10.12
N GLN A 35 18.68 11.80 9.95
CA GLN A 35 18.24 12.41 8.70
C GLN A 35 19.09 11.93 7.53
N LYS A 36 20.42 11.94 7.68
CA LYS A 36 21.32 11.47 6.64
C LYS A 36 21.10 10.00 6.33
N ALA A 37 20.96 9.15 7.36
CA ALA A 37 20.69 7.73 7.18
C ALA A 37 19.36 7.47 6.45
N VAL A 38 18.28 8.15 6.85
CA VAL A 38 16.95 8.02 6.23
C VAL A 38 16.94 8.53 4.79
N SER A 39 17.75 9.54 4.46
CA SER A 39 17.86 10.07 3.09
C SER A 39 18.49 9.10 2.08
N VAL A 40 19.27 8.12 2.56
CA VAL A 40 20.00 7.17 1.69
C VAL A 40 19.52 5.73 1.83
N ASN A 41 18.81 5.40 2.91
CA ASN A 41 18.39 4.05 3.23
C ASN A 41 16.93 4.02 3.72
N ASP A 42 16.10 3.26 3.01
CA ASP A 42 14.68 3.12 3.26
C ASP A 42 14.31 2.48 4.61
N ARG A 43 15.23 1.72 5.20
CA ARG A 43 15.01 1.04 6.48
C ARG A 43 15.62 1.75 7.68
N ALA A 44 16.33 2.85 7.49
CA ALA A 44 17.03 3.53 8.58
C ALA A 44 16.08 4.01 9.69
N LEU A 45 14.85 4.42 9.34
CA LEU A 45 13.86 4.91 10.30
C LEU A 45 13.57 3.92 11.44
N LYS A 46 13.66 2.60 11.17
CA LYS A 46 13.43 1.56 12.19
C LYS A 46 14.42 1.60 13.35
N PHE A 47 15.59 2.20 13.13
CA PHE A 47 16.66 2.29 14.13
C PHE A 47 16.71 3.64 14.85
N ALA A 48 15.99 4.64 14.36
CA ALA A 48 15.88 5.94 15.01
C ALA A 48 15.25 5.80 16.41
N SER A 49 15.55 6.75 17.29
CA SER A 49 14.88 6.85 18.59
C SER A 49 13.38 7.09 18.44
N ALA A 50 12.61 6.78 19.50
CA ALA A 50 11.16 7.01 19.51
C ALA A 50 10.81 8.49 19.20
N ASP A 51 11.59 9.44 19.73
CA ASP A 51 11.40 10.87 19.49
C ASP A 51 11.55 11.22 17.99
N LEU A 52 12.55 10.63 17.32
CA LEU A 52 12.78 10.85 15.89
C LEU A 52 11.81 10.05 15.00
N GLN A 53 11.31 8.90 15.46
CA GLN A 53 10.18 8.20 14.82
C GLN A 53 8.86 8.98 14.95
N ASN A 54 8.77 9.88 15.93
CA ASN A 54 7.68 10.84 16.09
C ASN A 54 8.00 12.22 15.45
N SER A 55 9.15 12.37 14.80
CA SER A 55 9.50 13.59 14.07
C SER A 55 8.90 13.55 12.67
N LYS A 56 7.89 14.41 12.43
CA LYS A 56 7.22 14.51 11.12
C LYS A 56 8.20 14.67 9.97
N GLN A 57 9.24 15.50 10.13
CA GLN A 57 10.22 15.75 9.07
C GLN A 57 11.05 14.50 8.74
N ILE A 58 11.56 13.79 9.75
CA ILE A 58 12.34 12.56 9.56
C ILE A 58 11.48 11.47 8.92
N VAL A 59 10.23 11.32 9.36
CA VAL A 59 9.30 10.35 8.77
C VAL A 59 8.98 10.72 7.33
N LEU A 60 8.73 12.00 7.01
CA LEU A 60 8.49 12.47 5.65
C LEU A 60 9.65 12.14 4.71
N ASP A 61 10.88 12.38 5.15
CA ASP A 61 12.08 12.05 4.37
C ASP A 61 12.16 10.54 4.11
N GLY A 62 11.81 9.72 5.10
CA GLY A 62 11.76 8.26 4.96
C GLY A 62 10.67 7.76 4.01
N VAL A 63 9.45 8.27 4.12
CA VAL A 63 8.32 7.81 3.26
C VAL A 63 8.43 8.29 1.82
N LYS A 64 9.14 9.41 1.56
CA LYS A 64 9.47 9.86 0.21
C LYS A 64 10.41 8.88 -0.49
N ASN A 65 11.36 8.30 0.23
CA ASN A 65 12.27 7.29 -0.29
C ASN A 65 11.60 5.91 -0.39
N CYS A 66 10.84 5.52 0.63
CA CYS A 66 10.12 4.25 0.66
C CYS A 66 8.85 4.37 1.49
N GLY A 67 7.69 4.31 0.82
CA GLY A 67 6.40 4.49 1.50
C GLY A 67 6.14 3.45 2.61
N LEU A 68 6.82 2.29 2.61
CA LEU A 68 6.71 1.29 3.67
C LEU A 68 7.38 1.72 4.98
N ALA A 69 8.21 2.77 4.98
CA ALA A 69 8.85 3.31 6.17
C ALA A 69 7.84 3.83 7.20
N VAL A 70 6.62 4.20 6.78
CA VAL A 70 5.53 4.65 7.68
C VAL A 70 5.22 3.63 8.78
N ARG A 71 5.54 2.33 8.59
CA ARG A 71 5.38 1.30 9.62
C ARG A 71 6.17 1.58 10.90
N PHE A 72 7.28 2.31 10.79
CA PHE A 72 8.18 2.68 11.89
C PHE A 72 7.89 4.06 12.48
N ALA A 73 6.95 4.81 11.90
CA ALA A 73 6.50 6.07 12.47
C ALA A 73 5.68 5.84 13.76
N SER A 74 5.57 6.87 14.58
CA SER A 74 4.68 6.88 15.74
C SER A 74 3.21 6.66 15.34
N SER A 75 2.39 6.26 16.31
CA SER A 75 0.93 6.17 16.15
C SER A 75 0.31 7.49 15.66
N GLU A 76 0.84 8.62 16.14
CA GLU A 76 0.39 9.96 15.83
C GLU A 76 0.64 10.30 14.36
N LEU A 77 1.79 9.91 13.82
CA LEU A 77 2.15 10.18 12.43
C LEU A 77 1.54 9.18 11.44
N LYS A 78 1.10 8.00 11.90
CA LYS A 78 0.35 7.02 11.08
C LYS A 78 -1.06 7.47 10.71
N LYS A 79 -1.56 8.56 11.30
CA LYS A 79 -2.80 9.25 10.93
C LYS A 79 -2.56 10.64 10.32
N ASP A 80 -1.31 11.09 10.19
CA ASP A 80 -0.99 12.35 9.53
C ASP A 80 -1.28 12.23 8.02
N LEU A 81 -2.23 13.05 7.55
CA LEU A 81 -2.77 12.97 6.19
C LEU A 81 -1.71 13.17 5.09
N GLU A 82 -0.67 13.94 5.37
CA GLU A 82 0.41 14.19 4.40
C GLU A 82 1.33 12.97 4.30
N ILE A 83 1.76 12.44 5.45
CA ILE A 83 2.61 11.24 5.52
C ILE A 83 1.90 10.05 4.87
N VAL A 84 0.64 9.79 5.22
CA VAL A 84 -0.10 8.64 4.69
C VAL A 84 -0.30 8.77 3.17
N LYS A 85 -0.66 9.95 2.65
CA LYS A 85 -0.79 10.18 1.19
C LYS A 85 0.52 9.93 0.44
N ILE A 86 1.63 10.49 0.92
CA ILE A 86 2.95 10.25 0.32
C ILE A 86 3.30 8.77 0.39
N SER A 87 3.12 8.15 1.56
CA SER A 87 3.39 6.72 1.75
C SER A 87 2.60 5.85 0.78
N LEU A 88 1.33 6.21 0.52
CA LEU A 88 0.44 5.49 -0.38
C LEU A 88 1.01 5.46 -1.78
N LYS A 89 1.39 6.64 -2.27
CA LYS A 89 1.91 6.83 -3.62
C LYS A 89 3.26 6.15 -3.79
N THR A 90 4.19 6.34 -2.86
CA THR A 90 5.55 5.78 -2.95
C THR A 90 5.57 4.25 -2.82
N SER A 91 4.60 3.66 -2.11
CA SER A 91 4.55 2.20 -1.89
C SER A 91 3.63 1.44 -2.85
N ASN A 92 3.06 2.10 -3.86
CA ASN A 92 1.99 1.55 -4.71
C ASN A 92 0.83 0.99 -3.86
N GLY A 93 0.47 1.72 -2.81
CA GLY A 93 -0.64 1.45 -1.91
C GLY A 93 -0.40 0.33 -0.88
N LYS A 94 0.80 -0.28 -0.83
CA LYS A 94 1.13 -1.29 0.19
C LYS A 94 1.25 -0.71 1.60
N SER A 95 1.54 0.58 1.73
CA SER A 95 1.66 1.25 3.04
C SER A 95 0.33 1.35 3.78
N PHE A 96 -0.80 1.17 3.07
CA PHE A 96 -2.14 1.25 3.63
C PHE A 96 -2.33 0.32 4.83
N GLU A 97 -1.68 -0.84 4.86
CA GLU A 97 -1.72 -1.79 5.99
C GLU A 97 -1.21 -1.19 7.31
N PHE A 98 -0.33 -0.19 7.25
CA PHE A 98 0.33 0.38 8.42
C PHE A 98 -0.30 1.68 8.93
N TRP A 99 -1.37 2.12 8.30
CA TRP A 99 -2.09 3.33 8.74
C TRP A 99 -2.89 3.05 9.99
N ASP A 100 -3.19 4.13 10.70
CA ASP A 100 -4.10 4.09 11.83
C ASP A 100 -5.43 3.43 11.44
N GLU A 101 -5.97 2.61 12.35
CA GLU A 101 -7.17 1.81 12.07
C GLU A 101 -8.40 2.66 11.79
N TYR A 102 -8.58 3.80 12.48
CA TYR A 102 -9.70 4.69 12.24
C TYR A 102 -9.62 5.25 10.81
N LEU A 103 -8.43 5.66 10.38
CA LEU A 103 -8.23 6.18 9.03
C LEU A 103 -8.45 5.12 7.94
N ARG A 104 -8.09 3.85 8.19
CA ARG A 104 -8.34 2.74 7.25
C ARG A 104 -9.82 2.37 7.11
N ASN A 105 -10.64 2.74 8.09
CA ASN A 105 -12.07 2.48 8.13
C ASN A 105 -12.93 3.72 7.83
N ASP A 106 -12.32 4.88 7.60
CA ASP A 106 -13.03 6.11 7.27
C ASP A 106 -13.41 6.14 5.79
N ASP A 107 -14.68 5.84 5.50
CA ASP A 107 -15.21 5.76 4.13
C ASP A 107 -14.99 7.05 3.33
N GLU A 108 -15.16 8.22 3.95
CA GLU A 108 -15.00 9.51 3.29
C GLU A 108 -13.54 9.73 2.90
N PHE A 109 -12.63 9.46 3.83
CA PHE A 109 -11.21 9.53 3.58
C PHE A 109 -10.78 8.54 2.51
N ILE A 110 -11.23 7.29 2.54
CA ILE A 110 -10.87 6.29 1.53
C ILE A 110 -11.34 6.70 0.14
N ARG A 111 -12.58 7.19 0.02
CA ARG A 111 -13.12 7.68 -1.26
C ARG A 111 -12.43 8.93 -1.77
N LYS A 112 -12.01 9.85 -0.88
CA LYS A 112 -11.26 11.06 -1.23
C LYS A 112 -9.76 10.82 -1.39
N SER A 113 -9.24 9.75 -0.80
CA SER A 113 -7.84 9.41 -0.90
C SER A 113 -7.54 8.96 -2.33
N GLU A 114 -6.31 9.21 -2.77
CA GLU A 114 -5.83 8.64 -4.03
C GLU A 114 -5.73 7.10 -3.97
N LEU A 115 -6.21 6.41 -2.92
CA LEU A 115 -6.18 4.95 -2.81
C LEU A 115 -6.85 4.28 -4.01
N VAL A 116 -8.01 4.76 -4.42
CA VAL A 116 -8.71 4.23 -5.61
C VAL A 116 -7.86 4.44 -6.87
N THR A 117 -7.20 5.59 -6.99
CA THR A 117 -6.30 5.91 -8.11
C THR A 117 -5.04 5.01 -8.10
N VAL A 118 -4.41 4.84 -6.94
CA VAL A 118 -3.21 4.01 -6.76
C VAL A 118 -3.53 2.53 -6.98
N ALA A 119 -4.62 2.02 -6.41
CA ALA A 119 -5.09 0.65 -6.62
C ALA A 119 -5.34 0.35 -8.11
N THR A 120 -5.83 1.34 -8.86
CA THR A 120 -6.22 1.14 -10.26
C THR A 120 -5.11 1.39 -11.28
N ASN A 121 -4.21 2.35 -11.04
CA ASN A 121 -3.19 2.76 -12.02
C ASN A 121 -1.82 2.06 -11.80
N GLN A 122 -1.50 1.63 -10.58
CA GLN A 122 -0.15 1.16 -10.24
C GLN A 122 -0.15 -0.30 -9.76
N CYS A 123 -0.55 -1.26 -10.62
CA CYS A 123 -0.37 -2.72 -10.42
C CYS A 123 -0.54 -3.24 -8.96
N GLY A 124 -1.45 -2.63 -8.21
CA GLY A 124 -1.40 -2.65 -6.75
C GLY A 124 -2.64 -3.32 -6.21
N ASN A 125 -2.49 -4.54 -5.71
CA ASN A 125 -3.50 -5.18 -4.85
C ASN A 125 -3.64 -4.45 -3.49
N SER A 126 -3.51 -3.12 -3.45
CA SER A 126 -3.67 -2.30 -2.24
C SER A 126 -5.11 -2.35 -1.75
N ILE A 127 -6.07 -2.49 -2.67
CA ILE A 127 -7.48 -2.71 -2.35
C ILE A 127 -7.68 -3.94 -1.45
N ARG A 128 -6.77 -4.93 -1.45
CA ARG A 128 -6.83 -6.08 -0.54
C ARG A 128 -6.79 -5.69 0.94
N TYR A 129 -6.13 -4.57 1.24
CA TYR A 129 -5.95 -4.06 2.59
C TYR A 129 -7.07 -3.11 3.02
N ALA A 130 -7.93 -2.68 2.09
CA ALA A 130 -9.15 -1.95 2.43
C ALA A 130 -10.07 -2.82 3.30
N SER A 131 -10.86 -2.18 4.16
CA SER A 131 -11.75 -2.89 5.08
C SER A 131 -12.74 -3.78 4.32
N ILE A 132 -13.27 -4.80 5.00
CA ILE A 132 -14.28 -5.69 4.41
C ILE A 132 -15.52 -4.92 3.91
N PHE A 133 -15.83 -3.78 4.53
CA PHE A 133 -16.93 -2.90 4.15
C PHE A 133 -16.65 -2.25 2.80
N HIS A 134 -15.48 -1.63 2.64
CA HIS A 134 -15.02 -1.09 1.35
C HIS A 134 -14.98 -2.15 0.25
N ARG A 135 -14.49 -3.37 0.56
CA ARG A 135 -14.44 -4.47 -0.41
C ARG A 135 -15.82 -5.08 -0.70
N SER A 136 -16.85 -4.73 0.07
CA SER A 136 -18.26 -5.10 -0.18
C SER A 136 -19.04 -3.99 -0.88
N ASP A 137 -18.46 -2.79 -0.96
CA ASP A 137 -19.08 -1.62 -1.55
C ASP A 137 -19.03 -1.70 -3.09
N ILE A 138 -20.19 -1.93 -3.68
CA ILE A 138 -20.34 -2.11 -5.13
C ILE A 138 -20.00 -0.81 -5.87
N GLU A 139 -20.35 0.35 -5.32
CA GLU A 139 -20.09 1.65 -5.93
C GLU A 139 -18.60 1.97 -5.94
N LEU A 140 -17.88 1.56 -4.89
CA LEU A 140 -16.42 1.68 -4.83
C LEU A 140 -15.71 0.67 -5.74
N MET A 141 -16.13 -0.59 -5.70
CA MET A 141 -15.44 -1.69 -6.41
C MET A 141 -15.70 -1.69 -7.91
N THR A 142 -16.87 -1.25 -8.39
CA THR A 142 -17.20 -1.30 -9.82
C THR A 142 -16.24 -0.46 -10.69
N PRO A 143 -15.93 0.82 -10.37
CA PRO A 143 -14.92 1.60 -11.09
C PRO A 143 -13.52 0.96 -11.05
N ILE A 144 -13.16 0.32 -9.93
CA ILE A 144 -11.88 -0.37 -9.77
C ILE A 144 -11.79 -1.55 -10.73
N ILE A 145 -12.84 -2.39 -10.77
CA ILE A 145 -12.95 -3.54 -11.67
C ILE A 145 -12.98 -3.10 -13.13
N LYS A 146 -13.64 -1.98 -13.46
CA LYS A 146 -13.63 -1.42 -14.82
C LYS A 146 -12.22 -1.09 -15.32
N LYS A 147 -11.32 -0.67 -14.43
CA LYS A 147 -9.92 -0.40 -14.79
C LYS A 147 -9.05 -1.65 -14.76
N ASN A 148 -9.27 -2.56 -13.79
CA ASN A 148 -8.58 -3.83 -13.71
C ASN A 148 -9.54 -4.94 -13.23
N PRO A 149 -10.03 -5.79 -14.16
CA PRO A 149 -11.11 -6.72 -13.86
C PRO A 149 -10.69 -7.88 -12.96
N PHE A 150 -9.39 -8.16 -12.81
CA PHE A 150 -8.88 -9.18 -11.88
C PHE A 150 -8.99 -8.78 -10.41
N LEU A 151 -9.15 -7.49 -10.10
CA LEU A 151 -9.32 -7.02 -8.73
C LEU A 151 -10.66 -7.43 -8.10
N ILE A 152 -11.59 -7.98 -8.89
CA ILE A 152 -12.84 -8.58 -8.40
C ILE A 152 -12.59 -9.69 -7.37
N GLU A 153 -11.43 -10.37 -7.40
CA GLU A 153 -11.06 -11.40 -6.43
C GLU A 153 -10.94 -10.85 -4.99
N HIS A 154 -10.59 -9.56 -4.86
CA HIS A 154 -10.48 -8.89 -3.56
C HIS A 154 -11.82 -8.43 -3.03
N ALA A 155 -12.88 -8.42 -3.86
CA ALA A 155 -14.22 -8.09 -3.40
C ALA A 155 -14.68 -9.09 -2.34
N ASN A 156 -15.14 -8.57 -1.22
CA ASN A 156 -15.72 -9.38 -0.15
C ASN A 156 -17.12 -9.89 -0.55
N ARG A 157 -17.90 -9.03 -1.24
CA ARG A 157 -19.16 -9.41 -1.87
C ARG A 157 -19.05 -9.18 -3.38
N ILE A 158 -19.34 -10.22 -4.16
CA ILE A 158 -19.34 -10.14 -5.63
C ILE A 158 -20.79 -10.07 -6.10
N SER A 159 -21.17 -8.96 -6.73
CA SER A 159 -22.49 -8.82 -7.37
C SER A 159 -22.47 -9.34 -8.80
N GLU A 160 -23.65 -9.67 -9.32
CA GLU A 160 -23.81 -10.07 -10.72
C GLU A 160 -23.34 -8.97 -11.69
N ASP A 161 -23.58 -7.70 -11.35
CA ASP A 161 -23.15 -6.57 -12.17
C ASP A 161 -21.62 -6.43 -12.20
N MET A 162 -20.94 -6.67 -11.07
CA MET A 162 -19.48 -6.69 -11.02
C MET A 162 -18.90 -7.79 -11.91
N VAL A 163 -19.51 -8.99 -11.89
CA VAL A 163 -19.10 -10.11 -12.77
C VAL A 163 -19.35 -9.76 -14.23
N LYS A 164 -20.52 -9.22 -14.59
CA LYS A 164 -20.85 -8.77 -15.96
C LYS A 164 -19.81 -7.79 -16.48
N VAL A 165 -19.48 -6.78 -15.67
CA VAL A 165 -18.46 -5.77 -16.00
C VAL A 165 -17.07 -6.39 -16.14
N ALA A 166 -16.65 -7.26 -15.23
CA ALA A 166 -15.32 -7.86 -15.29
C ALA A 166 -15.14 -8.77 -16.52
N VAL A 167 -16.15 -9.59 -16.83
CA VAL A 167 -16.13 -10.55 -17.93
C VAL A 167 -16.24 -9.87 -19.30
N SER A 168 -16.99 -8.77 -19.40
CA SER A 168 -17.05 -8.00 -20.65
C SER A 168 -15.70 -7.36 -21.00
N ILE A 169 -14.87 -7.06 -20.00
CA ILE A 169 -13.51 -6.54 -20.18
C ILE A 169 -12.52 -7.67 -20.45
N ASN A 170 -12.53 -8.74 -19.63
CA ASN A 170 -11.62 -9.87 -19.79
C ASN A 170 -12.26 -11.19 -19.32
N GLY A 171 -12.51 -12.10 -20.27
CA GLY A 171 -13.08 -13.43 -19.99
C GLY A 171 -12.21 -14.33 -19.11
N LEU A 172 -10.89 -14.09 -19.01
CA LEU A 172 -9.99 -14.87 -18.15
C LEU A 172 -10.27 -14.69 -16.64
N VAL A 173 -10.99 -13.63 -16.26
CA VAL A 173 -11.44 -13.40 -14.88
C VAL A 173 -12.21 -14.61 -14.33
N LEU A 174 -12.90 -15.34 -15.22
CA LEU A 174 -13.67 -16.52 -14.84
C LEU A 174 -12.81 -17.63 -14.23
N ARG A 175 -11.54 -17.78 -14.65
CA ARG A 175 -10.62 -18.74 -14.03
C ARG A 175 -10.41 -18.47 -12.55
N ARG A 176 -10.38 -17.19 -12.15
CA ARG A 176 -10.21 -16.79 -10.76
C ARG A 176 -11.49 -16.85 -9.93
N LEU A 177 -12.65 -16.78 -10.60
CA LEU A 177 -13.97 -16.86 -9.95
C LEU A 177 -14.54 -18.28 -9.89
N ALA A 178 -14.00 -19.21 -10.69
CA ALA A 178 -14.47 -20.58 -10.77
C ALA A 178 -14.50 -21.25 -9.38
N ASP A 179 -13.44 -21.08 -8.58
CA ASP A 179 -13.35 -21.68 -7.24
C ASP A 179 -14.43 -21.20 -6.25
N ARG A 180 -15.08 -20.05 -6.51
CA ARG A 180 -16.15 -19.52 -5.66
C ARG A 180 -17.56 -19.66 -6.23
N PHE A 181 -17.76 -19.66 -7.56
CA PHE A 181 -19.10 -19.42 -8.16
C PHE A 181 -19.39 -20.11 -9.51
N ILE A 182 -18.84 -21.30 -9.77
CA ILE A 182 -18.95 -22.04 -11.06
C ILE A 182 -20.33 -21.91 -11.77
N ASN A 183 -21.46 -22.12 -11.11
CA ASN A 183 -22.76 -22.19 -11.81
C ASN A 183 -23.33 -20.83 -12.25
N LYS A 184 -23.38 -19.83 -11.37
CA LYS A 184 -24.00 -18.53 -11.70
C LYS A 184 -23.10 -17.70 -12.63
N THR A 185 -21.78 -17.81 -12.47
CA THR A 185 -20.80 -17.05 -13.23
C THR A 185 -20.70 -17.53 -14.69
N VAL A 186 -20.84 -18.83 -14.96
CA VAL A 186 -20.90 -19.39 -16.32
C VAL A 186 -22.10 -18.85 -17.11
N HIS A 187 -23.28 -18.81 -16.49
CA HIS A 187 -24.47 -18.25 -17.14
C HIS A 187 -24.30 -16.76 -17.48
N ILE A 188 -23.75 -15.98 -16.55
CA ILE A 188 -23.45 -14.56 -16.78
C ILE A 188 -22.44 -14.40 -17.93
N ALA A 189 -21.39 -15.21 -17.93
CA ALA A 189 -20.35 -15.20 -18.97
C ALA A 189 -20.91 -15.48 -20.36
N ILE A 190 -21.72 -16.53 -20.51
CA ILE A 190 -22.35 -16.90 -21.79
C ILE A 190 -23.25 -15.75 -22.30
N SER A 191 -23.95 -15.06 -21.40
CA SER A 191 -24.86 -13.97 -21.78
C SER A 191 -24.14 -12.71 -22.27
N GLN A 192 -22.89 -12.46 -21.83
CA GLN A 192 -22.14 -11.23 -22.12
C GLN A 192 -21.01 -11.44 -23.13
N ASN A 193 -20.34 -12.58 -23.12
CA ASN A 193 -19.25 -12.91 -24.02
C ASN A 193 -19.28 -14.41 -24.36
N LYS A 194 -19.75 -14.74 -25.56
CA LYS A 194 -19.88 -16.13 -26.04
C LYS A 194 -18.54 -16.90 -26.03
N HIS A 195 -17.40 -16.21 -26.10
CA HIS A 195 -16.07 -16.81 -26.05
C HIS A 195 -15.57 -17.06 -24.62
N ALA A 196 -16.19 -16.44 -23.62
CA ALA A 196 -15.73 -16.54 -22.23
C ALA A 196 -15.88 -17.96 -21.65
N ILE A 197 -16.75 -18.80 -22.22
CA ILE A 197 -16.91 -20.21 -21.81
C ILE A 197 -15.62 -21.03 -21.99
N GLY A 198 -14.78 -20.68 -22.98
CA GLY A 198 -13.49 -21.33 -23.22
C GLY A 198 -12.44 -21.07 -22.13
N HIS A 199 -12.72 -20.14 -21.20
CA HIS A 199 -11.83 -19.86 -20.08
C HIS A 199 -12.25 -20.55 -18.78
N VAL A 200 -13.41 -21.20 -18.73
CA VAL A 200 -13.94 -21.87 -17.52
C VAL A 200 -13.48 -23.35 -17.41
N LYS A 201 -12.85 -23.89 -18.45
CA LYS A 201 -12.33 -25.27 -18.47
C LYS A 201 -10.84 -25.29 -18.77
N ASP A 202 -10.08 -25.54 -17.71
CA ASP A 202 -8.94 -26.48 -17.57
C ASP A 202 -8.60 -26.54 -16.07
#